data_AF-A0A354TEF2-F1
#
_entry.id   AF-A0A354TEF2-F1
#
_cell.length_a   1.000
_cell.length_b   1.000
_cell.length_c   1.000
_cell.angle_alpha   90.00
_cell.angle_beta   90.00
_cell.angle_gamma   90.00
#
_symmetry.space_group_name_H-M   'P 1'
#
loop_
_entity.id
_entity.type
_entity.pdbx_description
1 polymer ?
#
loop_
_entity_poly.entity_id
_entity_poly.type
_entity_poly.pdbx_seq_one_letter_code
_entity_poly.pdbx_strand_id
1 'polypeptide(L)'
;MTPSRSLAKDGPDLTALHSPRWREENDIPVRQLGEPVPFFYTRAGAVLPLEGQYRGGHAFLMANGPSVGLLDLTPLHRRWVMTLNNGARTFRGNANCTVDEPSRFSLSMWLDPTILKFAPMSHFEKSLWDNRLVHTDQGWVQRWEESKLKLGDCPNVAGYRRNEKFHAPRWLNEETVNWGNHGKWGGGRSVLLASLRILHLLGFRHVYLLGVDLDMSATKRYHFEEGRTPHAVKGNMSTYAKLQKWFTELQPQFKKAGFKVFNCNLESKLTAFPFLPFDEALAASGAQIGDPTQEKTEGMYTRAAEQKKAASAGPAEAAASSPEGAAAPPAAPKPEAAASTAGSV
;
A
#
# COMPACT_ATOMS: atom_id res chain seq x y z
N MET A 1 57.76 -18.57 8.45
CA MET A 1 56.35 -19.00 8.33
C MET A 1 55.52 -18.11 9.22
N THR A 2 54.84 -17.14 8.63
CA THR A 2 54.10 -16.07 9.30
C THR A 2 52.67 -16.57 9.59
N PRO A 3 52.12 -16.41 10.80
CA PRO A 3 50.74 -16.79 11.06
C PRO A 3 49.79 -15.82 10.36
N SER A 4 48.94 -16.40 9.52
CA SER A 4 47.79 -15.78 8.87
C SER A 4 46.93 -14.98 9.87
N ARG A 5 46.73 -13.69 9.60
CA ARG A 5 45.70 -12.87 10.27
C ARG A 5 44.35 -13.25 9.68
N SER A 6 43.47 -13.83 10.50
CA SER A 6 42.09 -14.12 10.15
C SER A 6 41.31 -12.82 9.93
N LEU A 7 40.78 -12.64 8.73
CA LEU A 7 39.70 -11.71 8.41
C LEU A 7 38.39 -12.25 9.04
N ALA A 8 38.11 -11.89 10.28
CA ALA A 8 36.82 -12.13 10.88
C ALA A 8 36.50 -11.05 11.92
N LYS A 9 35.29 -10.48 11.80
CA LYS A 9 34.56 -9.62 12.74
C LYS A 9 34.62 -8.10 12.52
N ASP A 10 34.26 -7.66 11.31
CA ASP A 10 33.60 -6.36 11.11
C ASP A 10 32.23 -6.58 10.46
N GLY A 11 31.41 -7.45 11.08
CA GLY A 11 29.98 -7.50 10.75
C GLY A 11 29.30 -6.26 11.35
N PRO A 12 28.31 -5.65 10.67
CA PRO A 12 27.62 -4.49 11.20
C PRO A 12 27.03 -4.84 12.58
N ASP A 13 27.31 -3.98 13.56
CA ASP A 13 26.79 -4.12 14.91
C ASP A 13 25.25 -4.02 14.90
N LEU A 14 24.58 -5.16 14.80
CA LEU A 14 23.13 -5.26 14.84
C LEU A 14 22.56 -4.96 16.24
N THR A 15 23.40 -4.84 17.29
CA THR A 15 22.91 -4.48 18.63
C THR A 15 22.50 -3.00 18.72
N ALA A 16 23.02 -2.15 17.83
CA ALA A 16 22.59 -0.75 17.69
C ALA A 16 21.12 -0.61 17.26
N LEU A 17 20.54 -1.61 16.56
CA LEU A 17 19.12 -1.64 16.18
C LEU A 17 18.19 -1.96 17.36
N HIS A 18 18.72 -2.48 18.46
CA HIS A 18 17.96 -2.87 19.65
C HIS A 18 18.18 -1.95 20.86
N SER A 19 18.97 -0.88 20.71
CA SER A 19 19.26 0.08 21.78
C SER A 19 17.96 0.71 22.34
N PRO A 20 17.71 0.60 23.66
CA PRO A 20 16.58 1.24 24.34
C PRO A 20 16.54 2.77 24.17
N ARG A 21 17.66 3.42 23.86
CA ARG A 21 17.75 4.88 23.72
C ARG A 21 16.83 5.46 22.63
N TRP A 22 16.50 4.70 21.59
CA TRP A 22 15.57 5.18 20.56
C TRP A 22 14.11 5.24 21.01
N ARG A 23 13.77 4.66 22.18
CA ARG A 23 12.37 4.54 22.66
C ARG A 23 11.93 5.69 23.56
N GLU A 24 12.86 6.50 24.05
CA GLU A 24 12.60 7.47 25.11
C GLU A 24 13.41 8.74 24.88
N GLU A 25 13.02 9.63 23.96
CA GLU A 25 13.42 11.03 24.08
C GLU A 25 12.57 11.97 23.23
N ASN A 26 12.19 13.10 23.82
CA ASN A 26 11.38 14.16 23.23
C ASN A 26 12.21 15.08 22.30
N ASP A 27 13.48 14.77 22.02
CA ASP A 27 14.41 15.63 21.28
C ASP A 27 15.14 14.85 20.18
N ILE A 28 14.40 14.20 19.27
CA ILE A 28 15.02 13.80 17.99
C ILE A 28 15.30 15.11 17.24
N PRO A 29 16.57 15.46 16.94
CA PRO A 29 16.88 16.66 16.19
C PRO A 29 16.08 16.65 14.89
N VAL A 30 15.34 17.73 14.61
CA VAL A 30 14.80 17.96 13.28
C VAL A 30 16.01 18.09 12.36
N ARG A 31 16.36 17.03 11.62
CA ARG A 31 17.49 17.08 10.69
C ARG A 31 17.27 18.21 9.69
N GLN A 32 18.38 18.82 9.27
CA GLN A 32 18.39 19.73 8.15
C GLN A 32 17.81 19.01 6.92
N LEU A 33 16.91 19.70 6.19
CA LEU A 33 16.34 19.17 4.95
C LEU A 33 17.48 18.78 3.99
N GLY A 34 17.61 17.49 3.64
CA GLY A 34 18.49 17.10 2.52
C GLY A 34 19.04 15.68 2.57
N GLU A 35 19.29 15.10 3.74
CA GLU A 35 19.80 13.73 3.81
C GLU A 35 18.66 12.70 3.84
N PRO A 36 18.58 11.79 2.84
CA PRO A 36 17.57 10.74 2.85
C PRO A 36 17.91 9.73 3.96
N VAL A 37 17.10 9.71 5.03
CA VAL A 37 17.16 8.64 6.02
C VAL A 37 16.43 7.43 5.47
N PRO A 38 17.08 6.25 5.37
CA PRO A 38 16.40 5.07 4.87
C PRO A 38 15.30 4.61 5.83
N PHE A 39 14.11 4.34 5.31
CA PHE A 39 12.96 3.85 6.08
C PHE A 39 12.80 2.34 6.03
N PHE A 40 13.26 1.72 4.96
CA PHE A 40 13.00 0.31 4.69
C PHE A 40 14.29 -0.49 4.61
N TYR A 41 14.27 -1.68 5.20
CA TYR A 41 15.44 -2.53 5.38
C TYR A 41 15.11 -3.99 5.10
N THR A 42 16.06 -4.72 4.52
CA THR A 42 16.00 -6.19 4.49
C THR A 42 16.30 -6.77 5.87
N ARG A 43 16.11 -8.08 6.03
CA ARG A 43 16.54 -8.79 7.26
C ARG A 43 18.01 -8.59 7.59
N ALA A 44 18.88 -8.57 6.57
CA ALA A 44 20.31 -8.36 6.73
C ALA A 44 20.68 -6.90 7.07
N GLY A 45 19.69 -6.00 7.21
CA GLY A 45 19.91 -4.58 7.46
C GLY A 45 20.27 -3.76 6.22
N ALA A 46 20.24 -4.36 5.03
CA ALA A 46 20.48 -3.63 3.79
C ALA A 46 19.31 -2.66 3.51
N VAL A 47 19.62 -1.45 3.07
CA VAL A 47 18.63 -0.43 2.72
C VAL A 47 17.83 -0.84 1.48
N LEU A 48 16.52 -0.65 1.53
CA LEU A 48 15.60 -0.78 0.41
C LEU A 48 15.09 0.62 0.00
N PRO A 49 15.54 1.19 -1.14
CA PRO A 49 15.17 2.53 -1.56
C PRO A 49 13.76 2.55 -2.19
N LEU A 50 12.74 2.38 -1.36
CA LEU A 50 11.33 2.34 -1.77
C LEU A 50 10.65 3.72 -1.75
N GLU A 51 11.30 4.70 -1.14
CA GLU A 51 10.76 6.04 -0.97
C GLU A 51 10.54 6.72 -2.33
N GLY A 52 9.32 7.24 -2.52
CA GLY A 52 8.95 7.98 -3.72
C GLY A 52 8.78 7.16 -5.01
N GLN A 53 8.86 5.83 -4.97
CA GLN A 53 8.67 4.97 -6.15
C GLN A 53 7.32 5.17 -6.85
N TYR A 54 6.30 5.62 -6.11
CA TYR A 54 4.93 5.84 -6.58
C TYR A 54 4.53 7.31 -6.51
N ARG A 55 5.48 8.22 -6.75
CA ARG A 55 5.30 9.68 -6.62
C ARG A 55 4.04 10.17 -7.33
N GLY A 56 3.14 10.79 -6.57
CA GLY A 56 1.90 11.40 -7.08
C GLY A 56 0.78 10.40 -7.37
N GLY A 57 1.06 9.10 -7.28
CA GLY A 57 0.11 8.05 -7.64
C GLY A 57 -1.06 7.90 -6.67
N HIS A 58 -1.89 6.92 -7.03
CA HIS A 58 -3.12 6.54 -6.34
C HIS A 58 -2.98 5.15 -5.72
N ALA A 59 -3.48 4.98 -4.50
CA ALA A 59 -3.49 3.69 -3.81
C ALA A 59 -4.82 3.43 -3.11
N PHE A 60 -5.24 2.17 -3.07
CA PHE A 60 -6.29 1.71 -2.18
C PHE A 60 -5.66 1.11 -0.92
N LEU A 61 -6.22 1.45 0.24
CA LEU A 61 -5.83 0.88 1.52
C LEU A 61 -7.01 0.08 2.08
N MET A 62 -6.88 -1.24 2.06
CA MET A 62 -7.94 -2.17 2.40
C MET A 62 -7.76 -2.74 3.81
N ALA A 63 -8.64 -2.32 4.71
CA ALA A 63 -8.79 -2.85 6.05
C ALA A 63 -9.80 -4.01 6.09
N ASN A 64 -10.10 -4.48 7.30
CA ASN A 64 -10.82 -5.74 7.52
C ASN A 64 -12.27 -5.57 7.97
N GLY A 65 -12.81 -4.36 8.02
CA GLY A 65 -14.19 -4.11 8.41
C GLY A 65 -15.20 -4.77 7.46
N PRO A 66 -16.42 -5.10 7.94
CA PRO A 66 -17.47 -5.77 7.18
C PRO A 66 -17.83 -5.10 5.86
N SER A 67 -17.70 -3.77 5.74
CA SER A 67 -18.09 -3.06 4.51
C SER A 67 -17.32 -3.52 3.27
N VAL A 68 -16.09 -4.03 3.42
CA VAL A 68 -15.32 -4.52 2.28
C VAL A 68 -15.92 -5.78 1.66
N GLY A 69 -16.63 -6.58 2.45
CA GLY A 69 -17.31 -7.80 1.97
C GLY A 69 -18.52 -7.52 1.09
N LEU A 70 -18.93 -6.25 0.97
CA LEU A 70 -20.07 -5.81 0.16
C LEU A 70 -19.65 -5.24 -1.21
N LEU A 71 -18.35 -5.08 -1.45
CA LEU A 71 -17.82 -4.46 -2.66
C LEU A 71 -17.45 -5.52 -3.71
N ASP A 72 -17.63 -5.20 -4.99
CA ASP A 72 -16.95 -5.91 -6.07
C ASP A 72 -15.49 -5.47 -6.12
N LEU A 73 -14.58 -6.36 -5.72
CA LEU A 73 -13.15 -6.08 -5.68
C LEU A 73 -12.45 -6.35 -7.01
N THR A 74 -13.13 -6.93 -8.01
CA THR A 74 -12.54 -7.30 -9.31
C THR A 74 -11.80 -6.15 -9.99
N PRO A 75 -12.34 -4.90 -10.03
CA PRO A 75 -11.65 -3.77 -10.65
C PRO A 75 -10.30 -3.41 -10.02
N LEU A 76 -10.08 -3.79 -8.75
CA LEU A 76 -8.85 -3.48 -8.03
C LEU A 76 -7.63 -4.24 -8.54
N HIS A 77 -7.79 -5.33 -9.32
CA HIS A 77 -6.65 -6.04 -9.92
C HIS A 77 -5.82 -5.18 -10.88
N ARG A 78 -6.37 -4.06 -11.34
CA ARG A 78 -5.69 -3.07 -12.19
C ARG A 78 -5.26 -1.82 -11.42
N ARG A 79 -5.21 -1.90 -10.09
CA ARG A 79 -4.93 -0.77 -9.18
C ARG A 79 -3.87 -1.18 -8.17
N TRP A 80 -3.20 -0.17 -7.61
CA TRP A 80 -2.27 -0.41 -6.51
C TRP A 80 -3.04 -0.54 -5.19
N VAL A 81 -2.91 -1.67 -4.51
CA VAL A 81 -3.63 -1.97 -3.27
C VAL A 81 -2.68 -2.44 -2.18
N MET A 82 -2.76 -1.79 -1.01
CA MET A 82 -2.19 -2.31 0.24
C MET A 82 -3.30 -2.89 1.11
N THR A 83 -3.17 -4.15 1.49
CA THR A 83 -4.04 -4.79 2.48
C THR A 83 -3.47 -4.66 3.89
N LEU A 84 -4.33 -4.74 4.90
CA LEU A 84 -3.95 -4.71 6.30
C LEU A 84 -4.10 -6.09 6.95
N ASN A 85 -3.08 -6.58 7.65
CA ASN A 85 -3.17 -7.82 8.42
C ASN A 85 -3.71 -8.98 7.56
N ASN A 86 -4.78 -9.66 8.00
CA ASN A 86 -5.42 -10.75 7.28
C ASN A 86 -6.26 -10.34 6.06
N GLY A 87 -6.30 -9.06 5.68
CA GLY A 87 -6.98 -8.61 4.47
C GLY A 87 -6.43 -9.22 3.18
N ALA A 88 -5.17 -9.68 3.21
CA ALA A 88 -4.57 -10.46 2.12
C ALA A 88 -5.27 -11.82 1.87
N ARG A 89 -6.05 -12.34 2.84
CA ARG A 89 -6.92 -13.51 2.61
C ARG A 89 -8.03 -13.20 1.62
N THR A 90 -8.51 -11.96 1.64
CA THR A 90 -9.66 -11.47 0.88
C THR A 90 -9.25 -10.97 -0.48
N PHE A 91 -8.15 -10.22 -0.53
CA PHE A 91 -7.63 -9.66 -1.77
C PHE A 91 -6.11 -9.70 -1.77
N ARG A 92 -5.52 -10.31 -2.81
CA ARG A 92 -4.07 -10.37 -3.00
C ARG A 92 -3.60 -9.10 -3.70
N GLY A 93 -3.44 -8.03 -2.93
CA GLY A 93 -2.94 -6.74 -3.41
C GLY A 93 -1.43 -6.69 -3.62
N ASN A 94 -0.92 -5.55 -4.09
CA ASN A 94 0.52 -5.33 -4.33
C ASN A 94 1.34 -5.30 -3.05
N ALA A 95 0.71 -4.90 -1.94
CA ALA A 95 1.36 -4.83 -0.65
C ALA A 95 0.47 -5.32 0.51
N ASN A 96 1.11 -5.67 1.62
CA ASN A 96 0.46 -5.92 2.90
C ASN A 96 1.23 -5.18 4.00
N CYS A 97 0.52 -4.59 4.96
CA CYS A 97 1.15 -3.99 6.14
C CYS A 97 0.65 -4.69 7.40
N THR A 98 1.60 -5.01 8.28
CA THR A 98 1.35 -5.58 9.61
C THR A 98 2.17 -4.82 10.66
N VAL A 99 1.73 -4.91 11.91
CA VAL A 99 2.37 -4.28 13.07
C VAL A 99 2.39 -5.20 14.30
N ASP A 100 1.41 -6.10 14.39
CA ASP A 100 1.33 -7.10 15.44
C ASP A 100 2.27 -8.28 15.15
N GLU A 101 2.24 -9.25 16.06
CA GLU A 101 3.05 -10.46 15.96
C GLU A 101 2.72 -11.28 14.69
N PRO A 102 3.73 -11.68 13.90
CA PRO A 102 3.51 -12.34 12.60
C PRO A 102 2.71 -13.64 12.64
N SER A 103 2.77 -14.39 13.75
CA SER A 103 2.03 -15.64 13.96
C SER A 103 0.51 -15.47 13.99
N ARG A 104 0.00 -14.23 14.03
CA ARG A 104 -1.44 -13.92 13.98
C ARG A 104 -2.00 -13.85 12.56
N PHE A 105 -1.15 -13.99 11.55
CA PHE A 105 -1.53 -13.78 10.15
C PHE A 105 -1.27 -14.99 9.28
N SER A 106 -2.04 -15.10 8.20
CA SER A 106 -1.98 -16.26 7.30
C SER A 106 -0.59 -16.48 6.72
N LEU A 107 -0.05 -17.70 6.87
CA LEU A 107 1.28 -18.04 6.34
C LEU A 107 1.34 -17.88 4.82
N SER A 108 0.25 -18.16 4.11
CA SER A 108 0.18 -17.95 2.66
C SER A 108 0.33 -16.48 2.24
N MET A 109 0.08 -15.50 3.12
CA MET A 109 0.40 -14.10 2.83
C MET A 109 1.90 -13.87 2.94
N TRP A 110 2.54 -14.40 3.97
CA TRP A 110 3.98 -14.28 4.16
C TRP A 110 4.80 -14.95 3.05
N LEU A 111 4.36 -16.10 2.56
CA LEU A 111 5.07 -16.85 1.52
C LEU A 111 4.90 -16.30 0.09
N ASP A 112 3.91 -15.46 -0.16
CA ASP A 112 3.56 -15.00 -1.51
C ASP A 112 4.57 -13.96 -2.03
N PRO A 113 5.44 -14.28 -3.01
CA PRO A 113 6.48 -13.34 -3.46
C PRO A 113 5.91 -12.12 -4.19
N THR A 114 4.66 -12.18 -4.66
CA THR A 114 4.02 -11.08 -5.41
C THR A 114 3.56 -9.93 -4.51
N ILE A 115 3.51 -10.16 -3.19
CA ILE A 115 3.09 -9.18 -2.20
C ILE A 115 4.32 -8.59 -1.52
N LEU A 116 4.49 -7.27 -1.59
CA LEU A 116 5.46 -6.54 -0.76
C LEU A 116 4.92 -6.42 0.68
N LYS A 117 5.60 -7.00 1.67
CA LYS A 117 5.16 -6.97 3.07
C LYS A 117 5.92 -5.95 3.87
N PHE A 118 5.21 -5.01 4.49
CA PHE A 118 5.77 -4.09 5.46
C PHE A 118 5.55 -4.62 6.87
N ALA A 119 6.65 -4.77 7.61
CA ALA A 119 6.60 -5.22 9.00
C ALA A 119 7.68 -4.53 9.86
N PRO A 120 7.46 -4.40 11.18
CA PRO A 120 8.50 -3.93 12.08
C PRO A 120 9.73 -4.84 12.06
N MET A 121 10.93 -4.28 11.97
CA MET A 121 12.18 -5.07 12.02
C MET A 121 12.28 -5.92 13.30
N SER A 122 11.69 -5.45 14.41
CA SER A 122 11.61 -6.18 15.69
C SER A 122 10.90 -7.54 15.59
N HIS A 123 10.21 -7.82 14.48
CA HIS A 123 9.48 -9.06 14.28
C HIS A 123 10.19 -10.06 13.36
N PHE A 124 11.34 -9.71 12.77
CA PHE A 124 12.00 -10.54 11.76
C PHE A 124 12.39 -11.93 12.26
N GLU A 125 12.76 -12.05 13.53
CA GLU A 125 13.16 -13.33 14.15
C GLU A 125 11.99 -14.10 14.78
N LYS A 126 10.76 -13.58 14.65
CA LYS A 126 9.56 -14.24 15.18
C LYS A 126 9.08 -15.33 14.23
N SER A 127 8.66 -16.45 14.82
CA SER A 127 8.06 -17.56 14.08
C SER A 127 6.71 -17.18 13.50
N LEU A 128 6.32 -17.90 12.45
CA LEU A 128 5.01 -17.77 11.80
C LEU A 128 4.08 -18.90 12.25
N TRP A 129 2.78 -18.77 11.97
CA TRP A 129 1.80 -19.83 12.21
C TRP A 129 1.32 -20.41 10.89
N ASP A 130 1.49 -21.72 10.66
CA ASP A 130 1.03 -22.39 9.45
C ASP A 130 -0.46 -22.74 9.60
N ASN A 131 -1.31 -21.92 8.99
CA ASN A 131 -2.75 -22.11 8.86
C ASN A 131 -3.16 -22.47 7.43
N ARG A 132 -2.28 -23.03 6.61
CA ARG A 132 -2.59 -23.35 5.21
C ARG A 132 -3.39 -24.65 5.12
N LEU A 133 -4.35 -24.67 4.19
CA LEU A 133 -4.92 -25.90 3.66
C LEU A 133 -3.98 -26.41 2.56
N VAL A 134 -3.36 -27.58 2.76
CA VAL A 134 -2.38 -28.14 1.82
C VAL A 134 -2.85 -29.47 1.26
N HIS A 135 -2.54 -29.75 0.00
CA HIS A 135 -2.83 -31.03 -0.62
C HIS A 135 -1.70 -32.02 -0.30
N THR A 136 -2.07 -33.23 0.13
CA THR A 136 -1.18 -34.34 0.48
C THR A 136 -1.64 -35.61 -0.23
N ASP A 137 -0.90 -36.71 -0.10
CA ASP A 137 -1.30 -38.03 -0.63
C ASP A 137 -2.62 -38.53 0.00
N GLN A 138 -3.02 -38.00 1.16
CA GLN A 138 -4.27 -38.29 1.86
C GLN A 138 -5.37 -37.26 1.59
N GLY A 139 -5.15 -36.35 0.63
CA GLY A 139 -6.08 -35.26 0.30
C GLY A 139 -5.73 -33.94 0.99
N TRP A 140 -6.72 -33.06 1.15
CA TRP A 140 -6.54 -31.73 1.74
C TRP A 140 -6.48 -31.79 3.26
N VAL A 141 -5.38 -31.29 3.83
CA VAL A 141 -5.14 -31.23 5.28
C VAL A 141 -4.96 -29.79 5.72
N GLN A 142 -5.74 -29.37 6.73
CA GLN A 142 -5.59 -28.07 7.36
C GLN A 142 -4.41 -28.14 8.34
N ARG A 143 -3.35 -27.37 8.08
CA ARG A 143 -2.27 -27.18 9.05
C ARG A 143 -2.71 -26.20 10.13
N TRP A 144 -2.22 -26.41 11.35
CA TRP A 144 -2.52 -25.57 12.49
C TRP A 144 -1.41 -25.65 13.55
N GLU A 145 -0.22 -25.24 13.15
CA GLU A 145 1.01 -25.40 13.94
C GLU A 145 1.98 -24.23 13.77
N GLU A 146 2.95 -24.12 14.68
CA GLU A 146 4.03 -23.14 14.53
C GLU A 146 4.94 -23.53 13.37
N SER A 147 5.22 -22.58 12.48
CA SER A 147 6.13 -22.76 11.36
C SER A 147 7.58 -22.63 11.82
N LYS A 148 8.46 -23.41 11.20
CA LYS A 148 9.93 -23.24 11.35
C LYS A 148 10.45 -21.96 10.70
N LEU A 149 9.67 -21.35 9.81
CA LEU A 149 10.04 -20.10 9.14
C LEU A 149 9.92 -18.92 10.09
N LYS A 150 10.87 -17.99 9.98
CA LYS A 150 10.78 -16.67 10.59
C LYS A 150 10.23 -15.67 9.59
N LEU A 151 9.66 -14.58 10.07
CA LEU A 151 9.20 -13.50 9.21
C LEU A 151 10.31 -13.02 8.25
N GLY A 152 11.53 -12.85 8.73
CA GLY A 152 12.66 -12.40 7.93
C GLY A 152 13.11 -13.39 6.84
N ASP A 153 12.70 -14.67 6.91
CA ASP A 153 12.96 -15.67 5.85
C ASP A 153 12.00 -15.53 4.67
N CYS A 154 10.90 -14.80 4.83
CA CYS A 154 9.88 -14.69 3.81
C CYS A 154 10.30 -13.75 2.66
N PRO A 155 9.85 -14.04 1.42
CA PRO A 155 10.19 -13.21 0.28
C PRO A 155 9.54 -11.83 0.40
N ASN A 156 10.20 -10.83 -0.18
CA ASN A 156 9.63 -9.49 -0.38
C ASN A 156 9.15 -8.81 0.93
N VAL A 157 9.91 -8.99 2.02
CA VAL A 157 9.66 -8.33 3.32
C VAL A 157 10.52 -7.08 3.46
N ALA A 158 9.86 -5.93 3.64
CA ALA A 158 10.48 -4.65 3.96
C ALA A 158 10.26 -4.31 5.44
N GLY A 159 11.37 -4.28 6.19
CA GLY A 159 11.42 -3.93 7.59
C GLY A 159 11.40 -2.43 7.81
N TYR A 160 10.70 -1.94 8.82
CA TYR A 160 10.80 -0.54 9.25
C TYR A 160 10.98 -0.40 10.76
N ARG A 161 11.55 0.72 11.18
CA ARG A 161 11.70 1.11 12.58
C ARG A 161 10.42 1.78 13.09
N ARG A 162 10.08 1.56 14.36
CA ARG A 162 8.89 2.14 15.02
C ARG A 162 9.30 3.00 16.21
N ASN A 163 8.43 3.94 16.55
CA ASN A 163 8.45 4.62 17.83
C ASN A 163 7.17 4.34 18.63
N GLU A 164 7.07 4.90 19.83
CA GLU A 164 6.04 4.55 20.82
C GLU A 164 5.04 5.67 21.14
N LYS A 165 5.24 6.88 20.60
CA LYS A 165 4.46 8.06 20.96
C LYS A 165 4.08 8.85 19.71
N PHE A 166 2.79 8.92 19.47
CA PHE A 166 2.19 9.73 18.43
C PHE A 166 2.43 11.22 18.69
N HIS A 167 2.78 11.97 17.64
CA HIS A 167 2.96 13.41 17.68
C HIS A 167 2.66 14.01 16.30
N ALA A 168 1.43 14.51 16.10
CA ALA A 168 0.92 14.92 14.80
C ALA A 168 1.85 15.89 14.01
N PRO A 169 2.43 16.96 14.60
CA PRO A 169 3.27 17.91 13.85
C PRO A 169 4.50 17.31 13.19
N ARG A 170 5.04 16.19 13.71
CA ARG A 170 6.25 15.55 13.18
C ARG A 170 5.97 14.20 12.53
N TRP A 171 4.74 13.72 12.53
CA TRP A 171 4.40 12.36 12.08
C TRP A 171 4.75 12.10 10.60
N LEU A 172 4.62 13.10 9.73
CA LEU A 172 5.04 13.00 8.32
C LEU A 172 6.56 13.15 8.11
N ASN A 173 7.31 13.57 9.11
CA ASN A 173 8.72 13.94 8.96
C ASN A 173 9.64 13.17 9.92
N GLU A 174 9.09 12.35 10.81
CA GLU A 174 9.87 11.50 11.70
C GLU A 174 10.52 10.34 10.95
N GLU A 175 11.69 9.90 11.44
CA GLU A 175 12.56 8.86 10.87
C GLU A 175 12.08 7.42 11.13
N THR A 176 10.88 7.28 11.66
CA THR A 176 10.27 6.00 12.05
C THR A 176 8.81 5.98 11.64
N VAL A 177 8.20 4.81 11.63
CA VAL A 177 6.76 4.66 11.40
C VAL A 177 6.05 4.52 12.75
N ASN A 178 5.34 5.57 13.19
CA ASN A 178 4.45 5.48 14.34
C ASN A 178 3.14 4.75 13.99
N TRP A 179 2.64 3.97 14.95
CA TRP A 179 1.40 3.21 14.83
C TRP A 179 0.44 3.47 16.00
N GLY A 180 0.65 4.58 16.72
CA GLY A 180 -0.12 5.02 17.87
C GLY A 180 0.73 5.13 19.13
N ASN A 181 0.07 5.11 20.28
CA ASN A 181 0.71 5.28 21.58
C ASN A 181 0.97 3.93 22.27
N HIS A 182 2.13 3.77 22.92
CA HIS A 182 2.35 2.72 23.92
C HIS A 182 1.38 2.89 25.10
N GLY A 183 1.14 1.82 25.86
CA GLY A 183 0.23 1.83 27.03
C GLY A 183 0.57 2.93 28.04
N LYS A 184 1.88 3.18 28.28
CA LYS A 184 2.38 4.27 29.13
C LYS A 184 1.95 5.68 28.68
N TRP A 185 1.58 5.84 27.41
CA TRP A 185 1.08 7.08 26.80
C TRP A 185 -0.43 6.99 26.48
N GLY A 186 -1.15 6.15 27.20
CA GLY A 186 -2.59 5.95 27.04
C GLY A 186 -2.99 4.89 26.00
N GLY A 187 -2.05 4.26 25.29
CA GLY A 187 -2.36 3.19 24.33
C GLY A 187 -3.14 3.66 23.09
N GLY A 188 -3.69 2.70 22.34
CA GLY A 188 -4.36 2.96 21.05
C GLY A 188 -3.37 2.77 19.91
N ARG A 189 -3.34 1.56 19.37
CA ARG A 189 -2.39 1.18 18.32
C ARG A 189 -3.16 0.61 17.15
N SER A 190 -2.82 1.03 15.95
CA SER A 190 -3.47 0.56 14.74
C SER A 190 -2.51 0.53 13.57
N VAL A 191 -2.57 -0.58 12.83
CA VAL A 191 -1.88 -0.75 11.56
C VAL A 191 -2.29 0.32 10.53
N LEU A 192 -3.54 0.82 10.60
CA LEU A 192 -4.05 1.84 9.69
C LEU A 192 -3.18 3.11 9.71
N LEU A 193 -2.72 3.52 10.89
CA LEU A 193 -1.85 4.69 11.04
C LEU A 193 -0.49 4.42 10.37
N ALA A 194 0.16 3.31 10.71
CA ALA A 194 1.44 2.92 10.10
C ALA A 194 1.37 2.83 8.57
N SER A 195 0.31 2.23 8.04
CA SER A 195 0.13 2.06 6.60
C SER A 195 -0.02 3.37 5.85
N LEU A 196 -0.77 4.34 6.39
CA LEU A 196 -0.87 5.66 5.77
C LEU A 196 0.50 6.37 5.73
N ARG A 197 1.32 6.19 6.76
CA ARG A 197 2.69 6.72 6.78
C ARG A 197 3.53 6.09 5.66
N ILE A 198 3.46 4.78 5.54
CA ILE A 198 4.18 4.01 4.52
C ILE A 198 3.74 4.44 3.12
N LEU A 199 2.43 4.56 2.85
CA LEU A 199 1.93 5.03 1.55
C LEU A 199 2.44 6.42 1.19
N HIS A 200 2.47 7.34 2.16
CA HIS A 200 3.06 8.66 1.96
C HIS A 200 4.55 8.59 1.59
N LEU A 201 5.33 7.77 2.31
CA LEU A 201 6.76 7.53 2.06
C LEU A 201 7.01 6.94 0.68
N LEU A 202 6.20 5.97 0.27
CA LEU A 202 6.21 5.37 -1.06
C LEU A 202 5.90 6.38 -2.18
N GLY A 203 5.33 7.53 -1.86
CA GLY A 203 5.11 8.64 -2.79
C GLY A 203 3.66 8.85 -3.21
N PHE A 204 2.74 7.99 -2.76
CA PHE A 204 1.31 8.16 -3.06
C PHE A 204 0.79 9.50 -2.52
N ARG A 205 -0.14 10.10 -3.25
CA ARG A 205 -0.80 11.37 -2.87
C ARG A 205 -2.31 11.28 -2.77
N HIS A 206 -2.89 10.22 -3.32
CA HIS A 206 -4.32 9.93 -3.19
C HIS A 206 -4.49 8.51 -2.63
N VAL A 207 -5.11 8.40 -1.45
CA VAL A 207 -5.38 7.12 -0.80
C VAL A 207 -6.87 6.94 -0.56
N TYR A 208 -7.40 5.79 -0.97
CA TYR A 208 -8.83 5.45 -0.84
C TYR A 208 -8.99 4.32 0.18
N LEU A 209 -9.75 4.57 1.25
CA LEU A 209 -9.93 3.64 2.35
C LEU A 209 -11.10 2.68 2.08
N LEU A 210 -10.83 1.38 2.13
CA LEU A 210 -11.84 0.31 2.03
C LEU A 210 -11.89 -0.49 3.33
N GLY A 211 -13.08 -0.88 3.80
CA GLY A 211 -13.20 -1.70 5.02
C GLY A 211 -12.79 -0.99 6.32
N VAL A 212 -12.71 0.34 6.33
CA VAL A 212 -12.35 1.14 7.52
C VAL A 212 -13.62 1.63 8.19
N ASP A 213 -14.31 0.74 8.91
CA ASP A 213 -15.65 1.04 9.45
C ASP A 213 -15.61 1.77 10.81
N LEU A 214 -14.60 1.45 11.63
CA LEU A 214 -14.44 1.94 13.01
C LEU A 214 -15.68 1.76 13.90
N ASP A 215 -16.46 0.71 13.63
CA ASP A 215 -17.71 0.40 14.32
C ASP A 215 -17.76 -1.09 14.63
N MET A 216 -17.20 -1.47 15.78
CA MET A 216 -17.13 -2.86 16.20
C MET A 216 -18.11 -3.12 17.34
N SER A 217 -18.88 -4.20 17.22
CA SER A 217 -19.80 -4.69 18.24
C SER A 217 -19.71 -6.22 18.34
N ALA A 218 -20.55 -6.81 19.20
CA ALA A 218 -20.65 -8.27 19.30
C ALA A 218 -21.12 -8.92 17.98
N THR A 219 -21.91 -8.19 17.17
CA THR A 219 -22.48 -8.66 15.90
C THR A 219 -21.81 -8.07 14.66
N LYS A 220 -21.12 -6.93 14.80
CA LYS A 220 -20.41 -6.24 13.71
C LYS A 220 -18.90 -6.33 13.97
N ARG A 221 -18.22 -7.29 13.33
CA ARG A 221 -16.80 -7.61 13.60
C ARG A 221 -15.91 -7.31 12.39
N TYR A 222 -15.06 -8.24 11.97
CA TYR A 222 -14.42 -8.18 10.66
C TYR A 222 -15.32 -8.87 9.62
N HIS A 223 -15.01 -8.71 8.34
CA HIS A 223 -15.73 -9.39 7.27
C HIS A 223 -15.41 -10.90 7.19
N PHE A 224 -14.41 -11.39 7.93
CA PHE A 224 -14.09 -12.80 8.07
C PHE A 224 -14.39 -13.29 9.49
N GLU A 225 -14.51 -14.61 9.63
CA GLU A 225 -14.75 -15.30 10.89
C GLU A 225 -13.62 -15.03 11.88
N GLU A 226 -13.91 -14.22 12.90
CA GLU A 226 -13.00 -13.92 14.00
C GLU A 226 -13.83 -13.58 15.24
N GLY A 227 -13.62 -14.34 16.30
CA GLY A 227 -14.20 -14.09 17.60
C GLY A 227 -13.72 -12.77 18.19
N ARG A 228 -14.63 -11.99 18.79
CA ARG A 228 -14.26 -10.82 19.60
C ARG A 228 -14.96 -10.86 20.94
N THR A 229 -14.16 -10.89 22.00
CA THR A 229 -14.65 -10.80 23.38
C THR A 229 -15.15 -9.37 23.66
N PRO A 230 -16.08 -9.17 24.62
CA PRO A 230 -16.54 -7.83 24.99
C PRO A 230 -15.39 -6.89 25.38
N HIS A 231 -14.34 -7.41 26.04
CA HIS A 231 -13.16 -6.64 26.39
C HIS A 231 -12.39 -6.17 25.14
N ALA A 232 -12.19 -7.06 24.15
CA ALA A 232 -11.53 -6.70 22.89
C ALA A 232 -12.34 -5.66 22.10
N VAL A 233 -13.67 -5.78 22.07
CA VAL A 233 -14.56 -4.78 21.46
C VAL A 233 -14.37 -3.42 22.13
N LYS A 234 -14.44 -3.35 23.47
CA LYS A 234 -14.22 -2.10 24.22
C LYS A 234 -12.84 -1.48 23.94
N GLY A 235 -11.79 -2.30 23.92
CA GLY A 235 -10.43 -1.87 23.61
C GLY A 235 -10.29 -1.31 22.19
N ASN A 236 -10.92 -1.95 21.21
CA ASN A 236 -10.93 -1.48 19.82
C ASN A 236 -11.71 -0.18 19.68
N MET A 237 -12.90 -0.05 20.28
CA MET A 237 -13.68 1.19 20.23
C MET A 237 -12.95 2.37 20.88
N SER A 238 -12.22 2.13 21.98
CA SER A 238 -11.32 3.16 22.57
C SER A 238 -10.20 3.57 21.61
N THR A 239 -9.63 2.60 20.89
CA THR A 239 -8.61 2.86 19.87
C THR A 239 -9.20 3.65 18.69
N TYR A 240 -10.41 3.32 18.25
CA TYR A 240 -11.09 4.01 17.14
C TYR A 240 -11.38 5.48 17.46
N ALA A 241 -11.82 5.79 18.67
CA ALA A 241 -11.99 7.17 19.12
C ALA A 241 -10.67 7.97 19.06
N LYS A 242 -9.54 7.34 19.40
CA LYS A 242 -8.22 7.97 19.29
C LYS A 242 -7.78 8.15 17.84
N LEU A 243 -8.04 7.18 16.96
CA LEU A 243 -7.74 7.30 15.54
C LEU A 243 -8.51 8.47 14.92
N GLN A 244 -9.79 8.63 15.24
CA GLN A 244 -10.57 9.80 14.80
C GLN A 244 -9.87 11.11 15.20
N LYS A 245 -9.51 11.25 16.48
CA LYS A 245 -8.78 12.42 16.98
C LYS A 245 -7.44 12.63 16.26
N TRP A 246 -6.60 11.61 16.16
CA TRP A 246 -5.28 11.70 15.55
C TRP A 246 -5.35 12.03 14.06
N PHE A 247 -6.30 11.46 13.32
CA PHE A 247 -6.48 11.81 11.91
C PHE A 247 -7.02 13.21 11.70
N THR A 248 -7.82 13.75 12.62
CA THR A 248 -8.17 15.17 12.65
C THR A 248 -6.95 16.05 12.89
N GLU A 249 -6.10 15.70 13.86
CA GLU A 249 -4.85 16.42 14.15
C GLU A 249 -3.83 16.36 12.99
N LEU A 250 -3.86 15.30 12.18
CA LEU A 250 -2.99 15.14 11.01
C LEU A 250 -3.43 15.93 9.78
N GLN A 251 -4.70 16.38 9.69
CA GLN A 251 -5.22 17.07 8.50
C GLN A 251 -4.35 18.26 8.05
N PRO A 252 -3.85 19.16 8.93
CA PRO A 252 -2.99 20.25 8.50
C PRO A 252 -1.69 19.78 7.85
N GLN A 253 -1.10 18.69 8.36
CA GLN A 253 0.13 18.13 7.82
C GLN A 253 -0.12 17.44 6.48
N PHE A 254 -1.24 16.72 6.37
CA PHE A 254 -1.69 16.06 5.13
C PHE A 254 -1.92 17.09 4.03
N LYS A 255 -2.65 18.18 4.35
CA LYS A 255 -2.87 19.30 3.43
C LYS A 255 -1.56 19.93 2.98
N LYS A 256 -0.64 20.22 3.90
CA LYS A 256 0.69 20.79 3.59
C LYS A 256 1.52 19.89 2.66
N ALA A 257 1.42 18.57 2.83
CA ALA A 257 2.14 17.59 2.03
C ALA A 257 1.44 17.20 0.71
N GLY A 258 0.24 17.71 0.46
CA GLY A 258 -0.59 17.29 -0.68
C GLY A 258 -1.04 15.82 -0.57
N PHE A 259 -1.08 15.26 0.63
CA PHE A 259 -1.50 13.88 0.89
C PHE A 259 -2.99 13.83 1.18
N LYS A 260 -3.78 13.35 0.22
CA LYS A 260 -5.24 13.29 0.31
C LYS A 260 -5.68 11.87 0.60
N VAL A 261 -6.55 11.73 1.60
CA VAL A 261 -7.12 10.44 2.00
C VAL A 261 -8.64 10.57 1.94
N PHE A 262 -9.30 9.58 1.36
CA PHE A 262 -10.75 9.53 1.19
C PHE A 262 -11.31 8.26 1.82
N ASN A 263 -12.47 8.37 2.45
CA ASN A 263 -13.19 7.21 2.95
C ASN A 263 -14.23 6.75 1.92
N CYS A 264 -14.18 5.49 1.51
CA CYS A 264 -15.14 4.95 0.53
C CYS A 264 -16.35 4.28 1.15
N ASN A 265 -16.49 4.31 2.47
CA ASN A 265 -17.69 3.86 3.16
C ASN A 265 -18.40 5.05 3.82
N LEU A 266 -19.59 5.41 3.33
CA LEU A 266 -20.41 6.49 3.87
C LEU A 266 -20.86 6.23 5.32
N GLU A 267 -21.02 4.96 5.69
CA GLU A 267 -21.46 4.56 7.03
C GLU A 267 -20.31 4.43 8.04
N SER A 268 -19.07 4.65 7.60
CA SER A 268 -17.91 4.58 8.47
C SER A 268 -18.00 5.59 9.61
N LYS A 269 -17.56 5.18 10.81
CA LYS A 269 -17.39 6.08 11.95
C LYS A 269 -16.08 6.89 11.88
N LEU A 270 -15.23 6.63 10.88
CA LEU A 270 -14.07 7.46 10.58
C LEU A 270 -14.48 8.65 9.70
N THR A 271 -14.77 9.79 10.33
CA THR A 271 -15.22 11.02 9.66
C THR A 271 -14.12 12.06 9.50
N ALA A 272 -12.88 11.74 9.89
CA ALA A 272 -11.74 12.63 9.74
C ALA A 272 -11.33 12.88 8.28
N PHE A 273 -11.83 12.07 7.34
CA PHE A 273 -11.54 12.14 5.92
C PHE A 273 -12.83 12.37 5.11
N PRO A 274 -12.76 13.11 4.00
CA PRO A 274 -13.91 13.27 3.10
C PRO A 274 -14.37 11.91 2.55
N PHE A 275 -15.69 11.78 2.37
CA PHE A 275 -16.27 10.64 1.69
C PHE A 275 -16.07 10.76 0.17
N LEU A 276 -15.77 9.64 -0.48
CA LEU A 276 -15.77 9.49 -1.94
C LEU A 276 -16.29 8.10 -2.29
N PRO A 277 -17.38 7.96 -3.07
CA PRO A 277 -17.91 6.64 -3.47
C PRO A 277 -16.83 5.75 -4.10
N PHE A 278 -16.97 4.43 -3.91
CA PHE A 278 -15.99 3.46 -4.40
C PHE A 278 -15.80 3.54 -5.93
N ASP A 279 -16.88 3.67 -6.70
CA ASP A 279 -16.81 3.76 -8.16
C ASP A 279 -16.10 5.04 -8.63
N GLU A 280 -16.31 6.16 -7.93
CA GLU A 280 -15.58 7.41 -8.20
C GLU A 280 -14.09 7.29 -7.85
N ALA A 281 -13.75 6.57 -6.78
CA ALA A 281 -12.36 6.26 -6.46
C ALA A 281 -11.69 5.39 -7.53
N LEU A 282 -12.41 4.41 -8.09
CA LEU A 282 -11.95 3.57 -9.20
C LEU A 282 -11.72 4.38 -10.48
N ALA A 283 -12.64 5.29 -10.80
CA ALA A 283 -12.50 6.21 -11.94
C ALA A 283 -11.31 7.15 -11.75
N ALA A 284 -11.21 7.82 -10.59
CA ALA A 284 -10.13 8.75 -10.29
C ALA A 284 -8.74 8.08 -10.33
N SER A 285 -8.62 6.87 -9.79
CA SER A 285 -7.36 6.11 -9.81
C SER A 285 -6.96 5.61 -11.20
N GLY A 286 -7.91 5.38 -12.10
CA GLY A 286 -7.65 4.95 -13.48
C GLY A 286 -7.34 6.11 -14.43
N ALA A 287 -7.89 7.30 -14.16
CA ALA A 287 -7.82 8.44 -15.07
C ALA A 287 -6.39 8.85 -15.48
N GLN A 288 -5.41 8.72 -14.58
CA GLN A 288 -4.02 9.06 -14.88
C GLN A 288 -3.32 8.03 -15.78
N ILE A 289 -3.74 6.77 -15.72
CA ILE A 289 -3.13 5.67 -16.48
C ILE A 289 -3.72 5.59 -17.89
N GLY A 290 -5.01 5.91 -18.04
CA GLY A 290 -5.73 5.71 -19.29
C GLY A 290 -6.30 4.29 -19.42
N ASP A 291 -6.62 3.89 -20.65
CA ASP A 291 -7.08 2.54 -20.98
C ASP A 291 -6.06 1.81 -21.85
N PRO A 292 -5.21 0.93 -21.26
CA PRO A 292 -4.22 0.16 -21.99
C PRO A 292 -4.79 -0.74 -23.09
N THR A 293 -6.08 -1.09 -23.02
CA THR A 293 -6.72 -1.90 -24.06
C THR A 293 -7.01 -1.13 -25.35
N GLN A 294 -6.96 0.20 -25.30
CA GLN A 294 -7.19 1.10 -26.42
C GLN A 294 -5.89 1.78 -26.91
N GLU A 295 -4.76 1.52 -26.24
CA GLU A 295 -3.48 2.12 -26.60
C GLU A 295 -2.95 1.53 -27.92
N LYS A 296 -2.55 2.41 -28.85
CA LYS A 296 -1.93 2.00 -30.10
C LYS A 296 -0.43 1.81 -29.90
N THR A 297 0.07 0.63 -30.22
CA THR A 297 1.52 0.32 -30.17
C THR A 297 2.20 0.40 -31.54
N GLU A 298 1.42 0.44 -32.63
CA GLU A 298 1.94 0.50 -33.99
C GLU A 298 2.81 1.75 -34.21
N GLY A 299 4.07 1.53 -34.61
CA GLY A 299 5.02 2.57 -34.93
C GLY A 299 5.65 3.28 -33.72
N MET A 300 5.42 2.84 -32.47
CA MET A 300 5.99 3.52 -31.29
C MET A 300 7.53 3.59 -31.30
N TYR A 301 8.22 2.62 -31.91
CA TYR A 301 9.68 2.61 -32.01
C TYR A 301 10.24 3.53 -33.11
N THR A 302 9.46 3.85 -34.14
CA THR A 302 9.95 4.59 -35.33
C THR A 302 9.38 6.01 -35.42
N ARG A 303 8.11 6.21 -35.06
CA ARG A 303 7.40 7.48 -35.24
C ARG A 303 8.09 8.68 -34.58
N ALA A 304 8.67 8.51 -33.39
CA ALA A 304 9.38 9.61 -32.73
C ALA A 304 10.66 10.03 -33.51
N ALA A 305 11.41 9.06 -34.04
CA ALA A 305 12.58 9.32 -34.85
C ALA A 305 12.20 9.92 -36.21
N GLU A 306 11.14 9.40 -36.84
CA GLU A 306 10.57 9.92 -38.08
C GLU A 306 10.07 11.37 -37.91
N GLN A 307 9.34 11.67 -36.84
CA GLN A 307 8.89 13.03 -36.51
C GLN A 307 10.08 13.97 -36.27
N LYS A 308 11.11 13.52 -35.53
CA LYS A 308 12.32 14.32 -35.31
C LYS A 308 13.07 14.58 -36.61
N LYS A 309 13.18 13.57 -37.48
CA LYS A 309 13.80 13.69 -38.82
C LYS A 309 13.01 14.67 -39.70
N ALA A 310 11.68 14.52 -39.74
CA ALA A 310 10.78 15.39 -40.48
C ALA A 310 10.83 16.84 -39.97
N ALA A 311 10.95 17.06 -38.65
CA ALA A 311 11.11 18.40 -38.08
C ALA A 311 12.49 19.02 -38.36
N SER A 312 13.54 18.21 -38.58
CA SER A 312 14.89 18.68 -38.91
C SER A 312 15.13 18.91 -40.40
N ALA A 313 14.36 18.25 -41.27
CA ALA A 313 14.37 18.53 -42.71
C ALA A 313 13.61 19.84 -42.93
N GLY A 314 14.32 20.93 -43.24
CA GLY A 314 13.72 22.25 -43.40
C GLY A 314 12.60 22.29 -44.47
N PRO A 315 11.85 23.39 -44.58
CA PRO A 315 10.64 23.50 -45.43
C PRO A 315 10.85 23.13 -46.90
N ALA A 316 12.09 23.22 -47.41
CA ALA A 316 12.43 22.95 -48.81
C ALA A 316 12.44 21.44 -49.17
N GLU A 317 12.61 20.54 -48.21
CA GLU A 317 12.67 19.08 -48.47
C GLU A 317 11.31 18.39 -48.33
N ALA A 318 10.42 18.91 -47.47
CA ALA A 318 9.09 18.34 -47.24
C ALA A 318 8.15 18.45 -48.47
N ALA A 319 8.41 19.41 -49.38
CA ALA A 319 7.65 19.56 -50.62
C ALA A 319 8.00 18.50 -51.68
N ALA A 320 9.19 17.87 -51.62
CA ALA A 320 9.65 16.91 -52.61
C ALA A 320 9.27 15.45 -52.27
N SER A 321 8.79 15.16 -51.06
CA SER A 321 8.48 13.81 -50.59
C SER A 321 6.98 13.54 -50.37
N SER A 322 6.10 14.39 -50.88
CA SER A 322 4.66 14.08 -50.87
C SER A 322 4.41 12.92 -51.85
N PRO A 323 3.83 11.79 -51.41
CA PRO A 323 3.57 10.67 -52.31
C PRO A 323 2.53 11.11 -53.35
N GLU A 324 2.98 11.32 -54.60
CA GLU A 324 2.11 11.33 -55.78
C GLU A 324 1.39 9.97 -55.82
N GLY A 325 0.13 9.95 -55.35
CA GLY A 325 -0.70 8.73 -55.41
C GLY A 325 -1.50 8.37 -54.16
N ALA A 326 -1.59 9.22 -53.14
CA ALA A 326 -2.56 9.01 -52.06
C ALA A 326 -3.98 9.14 -52.62
N ALA A 327 -4.59 8.01 -53.00
CA ALA A 327 -5.98 7.91 -53.40
C ALA A 327 -6.88 8.55 -52.34
N ALA A 328 -7.87 9.32 -52.80
CA ALA A 328 -8.82 10.01 -51.94
C ALA A 328 -9.38 9.05 -50.88
N PRO A 329 -9.45 9.45 -49.59
CA PRO A 329 -10.05 8.62 -48.57
C PRO A 329 -11.49 8.28 -48.98
N PRO A 330 -11.93 7.01 -48.78
CA PRO A 330 -13.29 6.60 -49.13
C PRO A 330 -14.30 7.50 -48.41
N ALA A 331 -15.34 7.91 -49.16
CA ALA A 331 -16.39 8.76 -48.65
C ALA A 331 -16.95 8.20 -47.34
N ALA A 332 -17.06 9.07 -46.33
CA ALA A 332 -17.61 8.71 -45.04
C ALA A 332 -19.00 8.05 -45.22
N PRO A 333 -19.27 6.91 -44.54
CA PRO A 333 -20.55 6.24 -44.64
C PRO A 333 -21.66 7.19 -44.18
N LYS A 334 -22.72 7.30 -44.98
CA LYS A 334 -23.92 8.08 -44.63
C LYS A 334 -24.49 7.53 -43.32
N PRO A 335 -24.92 8.39 -42.38
CA PRO A 335 -25.56 7.94 -41.15
C PRO A 335 -26.84 7.16 -41.49
N GLU A 336 -26.88 5.89 -41.10
CA GLU A 336 -28.10 5.08 -41.13
C GLU A 336 -29.12 5.67 -40.15
N ALA A 337 -30.34 5.89 -40.65
CA ALA A 337 -31.45 6.37 -39.86
C ALA A 337 -31.78 5.35 -38.76
N ALA A 338 -31.72 5.80 -37.50
CA ALA A 338 -32.12 5.02 -36.34
C ALA A 338 -33.62 4.63 -36.47
N ALA A 339 -33.88 3.33 -36.63
CA ALA A 339 -35.22 2.78 -36.54
C ALA A 339 -35.71 2.85 -35.08
N SER A 340 -36.72 3.69 -34.82
CA SER A 340 -37.42 3.70 -33.54
C SER A 340 -38.26 2.44 -33.41
N THR A 341 -37.97 1.60 -32.42
CA THR A 341 -38.88 0.56 -31.95
C THR A 341 -39.43 0.97 -30.59
N ALA A 342 -40.58 1.63 -30.63
CA ALA A 342 -41.48 1.70 -29.48
C ALA A 342 -42.17 0.35 -29.36
N GLY A 343 -41.79 -0.44 -28.36
CA GLY A 343 -42.47 -1.67 -27.95
C GLY A 343 -43.07 -1.48 -26.57
N SER A 344 -44.38 -1.31 -26.53
CA SER A 344 -45.25 -1.33 -25.37
C SER A 344 -45.39 -2.75 -24.80
N VAL A 345 -45.15 -2.91 -23.49
CA VAL A 345 -45.90 -3.77 -22.56
C VAL A 345 -45.90 -3.10 -21.19
#